data_AF-A0A9X8SY59-F1
#
_entry.id   AF-A0A9X8SY59-F1
#
_cell.length_a   1.000
_cell.length_b   1.000
_cell.length_c   1.000
_cell.angle_alpha   90.00
_cell.angle_beta   90.00
_cell.angle_gamma   90.00
#
_symmetry.space_group_name_H-M   'P 1'
#
loop_
_entity.id
_entity.type
_entity.pdbx_description
1 polymer ?
#
loop_
_entity_poly.entity_id
_entity_poly.type
_entity_poly.pdbx_seq_one_letter_code
_entity_poly.pdbx_strand_id
1 'polypeptide(L)'
;MKRHRQWNNNIKYTPKSYNNLLPYDVAESLIARRSKIKTSNEVLSDMIGIYTWKLKAFLERRILPNKSECKLIIDFLREVEE
;
A
#
# COMPACT_ATOMS: atom_id res chain seq x y z
N MET A 1 23.71 2.04 25.83
CA MET A 1 22.30 1.61 25.98
C MET A 1 21.67 1.52 24.59
N LYS A 2 21.42 0.30 24.10
CA LYS A 2 20.75 0.07 22.81
C LYS A 2 19.26 0.36 22.97
N ARG A 3 18.75 1.40 22.29
CA ARG A 3 17.31 1.65 22.19
C ARG A 3 16.71 0.59 21.27
N HIS A 4 16.08 -0.44 21.84
CA HIS A 4 15.16 -1.29 21.08
C HIS A 4 13.99 -0.40 20.62
N ARG A 5 13.92 -0.08 19.34
CA ARG A 5 12.69 0.41 18.70
C ARG A 5 11.70 -0.74 18.78
N GLN A 6 10.78 -0.68 19.74
CA GLN A 6 9.58 -1.51 19.71
C GLN A 6 8.80 -1.10 18.45
N TRP A 7 8.93 -1.87 17.37
CA TRP A 7 7.90 -1.91 16.34
C TRP A 7 6.65 -2.46 17.00
N ASN A 8 5.66 -1.60 17.23
CA ASN A 8 4.33 -2.02 17.69
C ASN A 8 3.71 -2.90 16.60
N ASN A 9 3.94 -4.21 16.70
CA ASN A 9 3.35 -5.28 15.90
C ASN A 9 1.86 -5.48 16.20
N ASN A 10 1.06 -4.42 16.22
CA ASN A 10 -0.38 -4.57 16.45
C ASN A 10 -1.23 -3.40 15.96
N ILE A 11 -0.89 -2.81 14.80
CA ILE A 11 -1.91 -2.08 14.05
C ILE A 11 -2.84 -3.14 13.48
N LYS A 12 -3.92 -3.46 14.22
CA LYS A 12 -5.10 -4.11 13.65
C LYS A 12 -5.61 -3.14 12.59
N TYR A 13 -5.24 -3.38 11.33
CA TYR A 13 -5.76 -2.68 10.18
C TYR A 13 -7.27 -2.83 10.21
N THR A 14 -7.95 -1.78 10.65
CA THR A 14 -9.39 -1.69 10.65
C THR A 14 -9.75 -0.75 9.51
N PRO A 15 -10.88 -0.92 8.81
CA PRO A 15 -11.25 -0.06 7.68
C PRO A 15 -11.20 1.44 8.03
N LYS A 16 -11.42 1.81 9.30
CA LYS A 16 -11.30 3.19 9.83
C LYS A 16 -9.85 3.73 9.92
N SER A 17 -8.81 2.90 10.02
CA SER A 17 -7.42 3.35 10.21
C SER A 17 -6.77 3.87 8.93
N TYR A 18 -7.31 3.53 7.75
CA TYR A 18 -6.67 3.87 6.48
C TYR A 18 -6.69 5.38 6.14
N ASN A 19 -7.62 6.15 6.69
CA ASN A 19 -7.72 7.61 6.42
C ASN A 19 -6.55 8.43 6.99
N ASN A 20 -5.79 7.88 7.95
CA ASN A 20 -4.67 8.55 8.61
C ASN A 20 -3.31 7.92 8.26
N LEU A 21 -3.24 7.06 7.24
CA LEU A 21 -1.99 6.39 6.88
C LEU A 21 -1.02 7.35 6.19
N LEU A 22 0.26 7.22 6.56
CA LEU A 22 1.32 7.90 5.85
C LEU A 22 1.53 7.22 4.48
N PRO A 23 2.00 7.95 3.45
CA PRO A 23 2.32 7.38 2.15
C PRO A 23 3.20 6.13 2.19
N TYR A 24 4.12 6.09 3.15
CA TYR A 24 5.00 4.95 3.39
C TYR A 24 4.21 3.70 3.80
N ASP A 25 3.29 3.82 4.77
CA ASP A 25 2.49 2.69 5.27
C ASP A 25 1.56 2.14 4.18
N VAL A 26 1.02 3.03 3.32
CA VAL A 26 0.19 2.63 2.18
C VAL A 26 1.01 1.84 1.16
N ALA A 27 2.23 2.30 0.83
CA ALA A 27 3.12 1.59 -0.08
C ALA A 27 3.52 0.21 0.47
N GLU A 28 3.88 0.12 1.76
CA GLU A 28 4.19 -1.16 2.41
C GLU A 28 2.99 -2.11 2.41
N SER A 29 1.78 -1.60 2.65
CA SER A 29 0.54 -2.39 2.59
C SER A 29 0.29 -2.94 1.19
N LEU A 30 0.50 -2.12 0.15
CA LEU A 30 0.40 -2.54 -1.25
C LEU A 30 1.42 -3.63 -1.58
N ILE A 31 2.68 -3.50 -1.13
CA ILE A 31 3.73 -4.50 -1.32
C ILE A 31 3.37 -5.81 -0.61
N ALA A 32 2.89 -5.73 0.63
CA ALA A 32 2.48 -6.90 1.39
C ALA A 32 1.34 -7.65 0.68
N ARG A 33 0.34 -6.93 0.17
CA ARG A 33 -0.80 -7.51 -0.55
C ARG A 33 -0.43 -8.02 -1.95
N ARG A 34 0.57 -7.41 -2.62
CA ARG A 34 1.04 -7.81 -3.96
C ARG A 34 1.39 -9.29 -4.04
N SER A 35 1.92 -9.87 -2.96
CA SER A 35 2.26 -11.30 -2.86
C SER A 35 1.05 -12.23 -3.01
N LYS A 36 -0.14 -11.77 -2.59
CA LYS A 36 -1.40 -12.53 -2.65
C LYS A 36 -2.13 -12.36 -3.97
N ILE A 37 -1.88 -11.25 -4.67
CA ILE A 37 -2.54 -10.91 -5.93
C ILE A 37 -1.80 -11.56 -7.10
N LYS A 38 -2.42 -12.53 -7.77
CA LYS A 38 -1.84 -13.24 -8.93
C LYS A 38 -2.18 -12.58 -10.28
N THR A 39 -2.11 -11.26 -10.36
CA THR A 39 -2.28 -10.51 -11.62
C THR A 39 -0.98 -9.85 -12.07
N SER A 40 -0.90 -9.47 -13.35
CA SER A 40 0.24 -8.71 -13.87
C SER A 40 0.25 -7.30 -13.27
N ASN A 41 1.41 -6.64 -13.28
CA ASN A 41 1.50 -5.26 -12.81
C ASN A 41 0.68 -4.28 -13.67
N GLU A 42 0.46 -4.60 -14.95
CA GLU A 42 -0.39 -3.80 -15.85
C GLU A 42 -1.86 -3.87 -15.42
N VAL A 43 -2.38 -5.09 -15.24
CA VAL A 43 -3.76 -5.29 -14.77
C VAL A 43 -3.95 -4.70 -13.38
N LEU A 44 -2.99 -4.90 -12.47
CA LEU A 44 -3.06 -4.33 -11.12
C LEU A 44 -3.04 -2.80 -11.14
N SER A 45 -2.24 -2.19 -12.02
CA SER A 45 -2.18 -0.73 -12.13
C SER A 45 -3.49 -0.17 -12.68
N ASP A 46 -4.11 -0.86 -13.64
CA ASP A 46 -5.41 -0.49 -14.19
C ASP A 46 -6.53 -0.62 -13.14
N MET A 47 -6.53 -1.69 -12.34
CA MET A 47 -7.49 -1.88 -11.24
C MET A 47 -7.39 -0.76 -10.20
N ILE A 48 -6.18 -0.33 -9.86
CA ILE A 48 -5.96 0.78 -8.90
C ILE A 48 -6.23 2.14 -9.56
N GLY A 49 -6.17 2.24 -10.89
CA GLY A 49 -6.28 3.49 -11.62
C GLY A 49 -5.01 4.35 -11.57
N ILE A 50 -3.83 3.73 -11.55
CA ILE A 50 -2.52 4.41 -11.57
C ILE A 50 -1.68 3.93 -12.75
N TYR A 51 -0.71 4.74 -13.17
CA TYR A 51 0.22 4.31 -14.22
C TYR A 51 1.08 3.11 -13.77
N THR A 52 1.27 2.14 -14.66
CA THR A 52 2.05 0.92 -14.39
C THR A 52 3.48 1.19 -13.95
N TRP A 53 4.14 2.21 -14.52
CA TRP A 53 5.50 2.58 -14.14
C TRP A 53 5.56 3.11 -12.69
N LYS A 54 4.52 3.84 -12.25
CA LYS A 54 4.41 4.31 -10.86
C LYS A 54 4.19 3.15 -9.91
N LEU A 55 3.30 2.22 -10.27
CA LEU A 55 3.09 1.02 -9.47
C LEU A 55 4.39 0.24 -9.28
N LYS A 56 5.15 0.00 -10.35
CA LYS A 56 6.47 -0.65 -10.26
C LYS A 56 7.41 0.12 -9.33
N ALA A 57 7.47 1.44 -9.45
CA ALA A 57 8.31 2.27 -8.61
C ALA A 57 7.89 2.28 -7.13
N PHE A 58 6.58 2.21 -6.83
CA PHE A 58 6.07 2.02 -5.46
C PHE A 58 6.50 0.65 -4.91
N LEU A 59 6.32 -0.42 -5.69
CA LEU A 59 6.68 -1.78 -5.27
C LEU A 59 8.18 -1.94 -5.00
N GLU A 60 9.01 -1.23 -5.77
CA GLU A 60 10.46 -1.18 -5.58
C GLU A 60 10.90 -0.16 -4.51
N ARG A 61 9.97 0.51 -3.83
CA ARG A 61 10.24 1.56 -2.81
C ARG A 61 11.08 2.72 -3.33
N ARG A 62 11.06 3.00 -4.64
CA ARG A 62 11.79 4.11 -5.26
C ARG A 62 11.13 5.45 -5.03
N ILE A 63 9.80 5.46 -5.01
CA ILE A 63 8.98 6.67 -4.82
C ILE A 63 7.85 6.36 -3.84
N LEU A 64 7.28 7.42 -3.26
CA LEU A 64 6.10 7.33 -2.40
C LEU A 64 4.85 7.83 -3.13
N PRO A 65 3.68 7.23 -2.90
CA PRO A 65 2.43 7.70 -3.46
C PRO A 65 2.08 9.08 -2.91
N ASN A 66 1.55 9.96 -3.76
CA ASN A 66 1.00 11.22 -3.30
C ASN A 66 -0.38 11.01 -2.62
N LYS A 67 -1.00 12.09 -2.14
CA LYS A 67 -2.28 12.00 -1.41
C LYS A 67 -3.41 11.35 -2.21
N SER A 68 -3.56 11.66 -3.51
CA SER A 68 -4.63 11.07 -4.33
C SER A 68 -4.34 9.61 -4.65
N GLU A 69 -3.08 9.27 -4.93
CA GLU A 69 -2.64 7.89 -5.18
C GLU A 69 -2.79 7.02 -3.92
N CYS A 70 -2.48 7.56 -2.74
CA CYS A 70 -2.74 6.89 -1.47
C CYS A 70 -4.21 6.49 -1.34
N LYS A 71 -5.13 7.41 -1.67
CA LYS A 71 -6.56 7.15 -1.60
C LYS A 71 -6.98 6.01 -2.55
N LEU A 72 -6.53 6.06 -3.81
CA LEU A 72 -6.81 5.00 -4.78
C LEU A 72 -6.30 3.63 -4.33
N ILE A 73 -5.06 3.58 -3.83
CA ILE A 73 -4.46 2.34 -3.33
C ILE A 73 -5.23 1.82 -2.12
N ILE A 74 -5.62 2.70 -1.18
CA ILE A 74 -6.42 2.33 -0.01
C ILE A 74 -7.77 1.77 -0.41
N ASP A 75 -8.48 2.46 -1.31
CA ASP A 75 -9.81 2.03 -1.77
C ASP A 75 -9.73 0.65 -2.45
N PHE A 76 -8.73 0.45 -3.31
CA PHE A 76 -8.42 -0.87 -3.89
C PHE A 76 -8.13 -1.93 -2.82
N LEU A 77 -7.29 -1.62 -1.82
CA LEU A 77 -6.94 -2.57 -0.76
C LEU A 77 -8.15 -2.97 0.09
N ARG A 78 -9.14 -2.08 0.25
CA ARG A 78 -10.41 -2.39 0.92
C ARG A 78 -11.29 -3.30 0.07
N GLU A 79 -11.44 -3.03 -1.23
CA GLU A 79 -12.25 -3.86 -2.13
C GLU A 79 -11.72 -5.31 -2.23
N VAL A 80 -10.41 -5.52 -2.08
CA VAL A 80 -9.78 -6.85 -2.16
C VAL A 80 -9.77 -7.59 -0.80
N GLU A 81 -10.20 -6.96 0.30
CA GLU A 81 -10.32 -7.61 1.61
C GLU A 81 -11.69 -8.25 1.88
N GLU A 82 -12.74 -7.83 1.17
CA GLU A 82 -14.05 -8.52 1.12
C GLU A 82 -14.04 -9.68 0.11
#